data_AF-A0A328WN68-F1
#
_entry.id   AF-A0A328WN68-F1
#
_cell.length_a   1.000
_cell.length_b   1.000
_cell.length_c   1.000
_cell.angle_alpha   90.00
_cell.angle_beta   90.00
_cell.angle_gamma   90.00
#
_symmetry.space_group_name_H-M   'P 1'
#
loop_
_entity.id
_entity.type
_entity.pdbx_description
1 polymer ?
#
loop_
_entity_poly.entity_id
_entity_poly.type
_entity_poly.pdbx_seq_one_letter_code
_entity_poly.pdbx_strand_id
1 'polypeptide(L)'
;MEATNIKKEYSNDEVTVVWEAGKCIHSGNCVQNNPDVFQPKEKPWIKIEASSTEKIIETVNKCPSGALTFYKKNKLTNSFKTGHLKRFPVFLFLNLG
;
A
#
# COMPACT_ATOMS: atom_id res chain seq x y z
N MET A 1 -33.86 7.01 1.03
CA MET A 1 -32.70 7.32 1.89
C MET A 1 -31.49 6.64 1.26
N GLU A 2 -30.66 7.38 0.53
CA GLU A 2 -29.52 6.82 -0.21
C GLU A 2 -28.31 6.59 0.71
N ALA A 3 -28.15 5.36 1.19
CA ALA A 3 -26.96 4.90 1.90
C ALA A 3 -25.79 4.54 0.95
N THR A 4 -25.84 5.03 -0.29
CA THR A 4 -25.06 4.54 -1.46
C THR A 4 -23.63 5.08 -1.52
N ASN A 5 -23.23 6.03 -0.66
CA ASN A 5 -21.92 6.67 -0.74
C ASN A 5 -21.17 6.79 0.61
N ILE A 6 -21.21 5.76 1.45
CA ILE A 6 -20.35 5.75 2.65
C ILE A 6 -18.95 5.28 2.26
N LYS A 7 -18.00 6.21 2.19
CA LYS A 7 -16.57 5.94 2.00
C LYS A 7 -15.82 6.18 3.31
N LYS A 8 -14.97 5.24 3.72
CA LYS A 8 -14.06 5.40 4.88
C LYS A 8 -12.66 4.98 4.51
N GLU A 9 -11.68 5.66 5.09
CA GLU A 9 -10.27 5.38 4.85
C GLU A 9 -9.57 5.02 6.16
N TYR A 10 -8.74 3.99 6.12
CA TYR A 10 -7.97 3.45 7.24
C TYR A 10 -6.52 3.41 6.80
N SER A 11 -5.65 4.18 7.44
CA SER A 11 -4.24 4.31 7.04
C SER A 11 -3.29 3.92 8.15
N ASN A 12 -2.26 3.15 7.82
CA ASN A 12 -1.07 2.95 8.65
C ASN A 12 0.13 3.71 8.04
N ASP A 13 1.34 3.39 8.47
CA ASP A 13 2.59 4.03 8.00
C ASP A 13 2.95 3.69 6.53
N GLU A 14 2.37 2.63 5.97
CA GLU A 14 2.78 2.06 4.67
C GLU A 14 1.66 2.09 3.61
N VAL A 15 0.41 1.87 4.03
CA VAL A 15 -0.75 1.66 3.17
C VAL A 15 -2.00 2.33 3.74
N THR A 16 -2.86 2.80 2.85
CA THR A 16 -4.21 3.21 3.17
C THR A 16 -5.21 2.29 2.50
N VAL A 17 -6.11 1.70 3.27
CA VAL A 17 -7.26 0.91 2.82
C VAL A 17 -8.49 1.80 2.77
N VAL A 18 -9.18 1.78 1.65
CA VAL A 18 -10.44 2.48 1.41
C VAL A 18 -11.57 1.46 1.39
N TRP A 19 -12.62 1.75 2.15
CA TRP A 19 -13.84 0.97 2.16
C TRP A 19 -15.02 1.80 1.65
N GLU A 20 -15.72 1.26 0.67
CA GLU A 20 -16.95 1.81 0.12
C GLU A 20 -18.15 0.91 0.47
N ALA A 21 -18.96 1.33 1.44
CA ALA A 21 -20.07 0.51 1.92
C ALA A 21 -21.11 0.22 0.82
N GLY A 22 -21.34 1.17 -0.08
CA GLY A 22 -22.29 1.03 -1.18
C GLY A 22 -21.93 -0.06 -2.20
N LYS A 23 -20.66 -0.45 -2.28
CA LYS A 23 -20.18 -1.56 -3.13
C LYS A 23 -20.14 -2.89 -2.39
N CYS A 24 -20.19 -2.89 -1.06
CA CYS A 24 -19.97 -4.09 -0.26
C CYS A 24 -21.14 -5.08 -0.38
N ILE A 25 -20.91 -6.24 -1.01
CA ILE A 25 -21.91 -7.32 -1.12
C ILE A 25 -21.91 -8.30 0.05
N HIS A 26 -21.18 -7.99 1.14
CA HIS A 26 -21.04 -8.84 2.32
C HIS A 26 -20.60 -10.30 2.03
N SER A 27 -19.67 -10.49 1.09
CA SER A 27 -19.18 -11.83 0.72
C SER A 27 -18.46 -12.60 1.85
N GLY A 28 -18.04 -11.92 2.91
CA GLY A 28 -17.33 -12.53 4.05
C GLY A 28 -15.84 -12.80 3.81
N ASN A 29 -15.34 -12.67 2.58
CA ASN A 29 -13.94 -12.93 2.24
C ASN A 29 -12.95 -12.10 3.06
N CYS A 30 -13.27 -10.84 3.37
CA CYS A 30 -12.39 -9.97 4.15
C CYS A 30 -12.18 -10.51 5.57
N VAL A 31 -13.25 -10.90 6.25
CA VAL A 31 -13.22 -11.44 7.62
C VAL A 31 -12.60 -12.84 7.65
N GLN A 32 -12.87 -13.68 6.65
CA GLN A 32 -12.32 -15.03 6.58
C GLN A 32 -10.80 -15.05 6.34
N ASN A 33 -10.29 -14.16 5.50
CA ASN A 33 -8.86 -14.12 5.18
C ASN A 33 -8.03 -13.34 6.22
N ASN A 34 -8.62 -12.32 6.85
CA ASN A 34 -7.92 -11.52 7.85
C ASN A 34 -8.86 -11.05 8.98
N PRO A 35 -9.25 -11.95 9.89
CA PRO A 35 -10.18 -11.65 10.99
C PRO A 35 -9.59 -10.67 12.01
N ASP A 36 -8.27 -10.61 12.11
CA ASP A 36 -7.58 -9.69 13.02
C ASP A 36 -7.77 -8.23 12.57
N VAL A 37 -7.84 -7.99 11.26
CA VAL A 37 -8.03 -6.66 10.67
C VAL A 37 -9.50 -6.32 10.46
N PHE A 38 -10.28 -7.24 9.87
CA PHE A 38 -11.67 -6.97 9.49
C PHE A 38 -12.63 -7.53 10.54
N GLN A 39 -13.14 -6.66 11.41
CA GLN A 39 -13.97 -6.97 12.56
C GLN A 39 -15.32 -6.22 12.49
N PRO A 40 -16.33 -6.69 11.73
CA PRO A 40 -17.60 -5.99 11.52
C PRO A 40 -18.40 -5.65 12.79
N LYS A 41 -18.12 -6.36 13.90
CA LYS A 41 -18.76 -6.15 15.20
C LYS A 41 -18.10 -5.04 16.04
N GLU A 42 -16.91 -4.61 15.66
CA GLU A 42 -16.12 -3.63 16.41
C GLU A 42 -16.14 -2.25 15.76
N LYS A 43 -15.76 -1.23 16.54
CA LYS A 43 -15.60 0.15 16.08
C LYS A 43 -14.24 0.67 16.58
N PRO A 44 -13.25 0.90 15.70
CA PRO A 44 -13.29 0.74 14.24
C PRO A 44 -13.34 -0.74 13.80
N TRP A 45 -14.09 -1.01 12.72
CA TRP A 45 -14.24 -2.36 12.18
C TRP A 45 -13.08 -2.79 11.28
N ILE A 46 -12.21 -1.86 10.86
CA ILE A 46 -10.94 -2.14 10.18
C ILE A 46 -9.80 -1.70 11.09
N LYS A 47 -9.01 -2.65 11.57
CA LYS A 47 -7.82 -2.44 12.40
C LYS A 47 -6.56 -2.70 11.59
N ILE A 48 -6.12 -1.69 10.83
CA ILE A 48 -5.02 -1.83 9.87
C ILE A 48 -3.67 -2.17 10.52
N GLU A 49 -3.50 -1.93 11.82
CA GLU A 49 -2.31 -2.26 12.60
C GLU A 49 -2.27 -3.71 13.12
N ALA A 50 -3.36 -4.47 12.99
CA ALA A 50 -3.46 -5.82 13.54
C ALA A 50 -2.75 -6.89 12.68
N SER A 51 -2.22 -6.54 11.51
CA SER A 51 -1.63 -7.47 10.54
C SER A 51 -0.58 -6.77 9.68
N SER A 52 0.25 -7.55 8.99
CA SER A 52 1.18 -7.01 7.99
C SER A 52 0.47 -6.41 6.78
N THR A 53 1.09 -5.39 6.19
CA THR A 53 0.64 -4.70 4.97
C THR A 53 0.40 -5.67 3.82
N GLU A 54 1.24 -6.68 3.63
CA GLU A 54 1.12 -7.68 2.57
C GLU A 54 -0.18 -8.48 2.70
N LYS A 55 -0.49 -8.97 3.90
CA LYS A 55 -1.68 -9.78 4.16
C LYS A 55 -2.96 -8.94 4.02
N ILE A 56 -2.90 -7.66 4.37
CA ILE A 56 -3.99 -6.71 4.17
C ILE A 56 -4.25 -6.53 2.67
N ILE A 57 -3.21 -6.28 1.88
CA ILE A 57 -3.31 -6.13 0.42
C ILE A 57 -3.86 -7.41 -0.23
N GLU A 58 -3.38 -8.58 0.15
CA GLU A 58 -3.88 -9.85 -0.35
C GLU A 58 -5.38 -10.01 -0.05
N THR A 59 -5.80 -9.65 1.17
CA THR A 59 -7.21 -9.70 1.57
C THR A 59 -8.07 -8.73 0.80
N VAL A 60 -7.58 -7.50 0.56
CA VAL A 60 -8.26 -6.49 -0.25
C VAL A 60 -8.44 -6.98 -1.69
N ASN A 61 -7.42 -7.62 -2.28
CA ASN A 61 -7.49 -8.19 -3.63
C ASN A 61 -8.50 -9.34 -3.77
N LYS A 62 -8.83 -10.04 -2.67
CA LYS A 62 -9.86 -11.10 -2.64
C LYS A 62 -11.29 -10.57 -2.53
N CYS A 63 -11.49 -9.24 -2.52
CA CYS A 63 -12.80 -8.62 -2.48
C CYS A 63 -13.45 -8.66 -3.87
N PRO A 64 -14.49 -9.49 -4.10
CA PRO A 64 -15.07 -9.65 -5.44
C PRO A 64 -15.87 -8.43 -5.91
N SER A 65 -16.31 -7.60 -4.98
CA SER A 65 -17.12 -6.40 -5.27
C SER A 65 -16.29 -5.15 -5.53
N GLY A 66 -14.99 -5.17 -5.27
CA GLY A 66 -14.15 -3.96 -5.28
C GLY A 66 -14.53 -2.93 -4.20
N ALA A 67 -15.31 -3.33 -3.18
CA ALA A 67 -15.66 -2.47 -2.06
C ALA A 67 -14.47 -2.10 -1.16
N LEU A 68 -13.38 -2.85 -1.28
CA LEU A 68 -12.11 -2.57 -0.62
C LEU A 68 -11.08 -2.25 -1.70
N THR A 69 -10.39 -1.14 -1.54
CA THR A 69 -9.25 -0.75 -2.36
C THR A 69 -8.10 -0.27 -1.48
N PHE A 70 -6.90 -0.16 -2.02
CA PHE A 70 -5.75 0.33 -1.25
C PHE A 70 -4.83 1.21 -2.11
N TYR A 71 -4.07 2.07 -1.44
CA TYR A 71 -2.95 2.78 -2.05
C TYR A 71 -1.78 2.83 -1.07
N LYS A 72 -0.55 2.64 -1.58
CA LYS A 72 0.67 2.69 -0.77
C LYS A 72 1.12 4.14 -0.58
N LYS A 73 1.54 4.49 0.63
CA LYS A 73 2.25 5.74 0.89
C LYS A 73 3.64 5.59 0.29
N ASN A 74 3.87 6.21 -0.86
CA ASN A 74 5.18 6.19 -1.48
C ASN A 74 6.14 6.93 -0.56
N LYS A 75 6.97 6.21 0.21
CA LYS A 75 8.13 6.85 0.84
C LYS A 75 8.95 7.37 -0.32
N LEU A 76 9.08 8.70 -0.44
CA LEU A 76 10.06 9.33 -1.31
C LEU A 76 11.44 8.86 -0.84
N THR A 77 11.87 7.68 -1.29
CA THR A 77 13.23 7.23 -1.14
C THR A 77 14.03 8.11 -2.08
N ASN A 78 14.53 9.23 -1.55
CA ASN A 78 15.55 10.04 -2.19
C ASN A 78 16.81 9.17 -2.30
N SER A 79 16.82 8.27 -3.28
CA SER A 79 18.00 7.56 -3.72
C SER A 79 18.85 8.54 -4.53
N PHE A 80 19.42 9.54 -3.85
CA PHE A 80 20.58 10.26 -4.35
C PHE A 80 21.73 9.26 -4.43
N LYS A 81 21.84 8.54 -5.54
CA LYS A 81 23.08 7.85 -5.89
C LYS A 81 24.11 8.94 -6.14
N THR A 82 24.93 9.25 -5.14
CA THR A 82 26.14 10.06 -5.32
C THR A 82 27.10 9.23 -6.15
N GLY A 83 27.00 9.37 -7.47
CA GLY A 83 27.93 8.80 -8.43
C GLY A 83 29.29 9.45 -8.24
N HIS A 84 30.18 8.73 -7.58
CA HIS A 84 31.61 8.96 -7.51
C HIS A 84 32.17 9.25 -8.90
N LEU A 85 32.42 10.53 -9.23
CA LEU A 85 33.18 10.91 -10.43
C LEU A 85 34.58 10.34 -10.28
N LYS A 86 34.87 9.23 -10.96
CA LYS A 86 36.23 8.74 -11.13
C LYS A 86 36.98 9.75 -12.00
N ARG A 87 37.83 10.55 -11.37
CA ARG A 87 38.87 11.35 -12.02
C ARG A 87 39.79 10.36 -12.75
N PHE A 88 39.65 10.24 -14.07
CA PHE A 88 40.66 9.56 -14.88
C PHE A 88 41.92 10.43 -14.90
N PRO A 89 43.10 9.91 -14.54
CA PRO A 89 44.34 10.62 -14.76
C PRO A 89 44.59 10.66 -16.28
N VAL A 90 44.60 11.86 -16.86
CA VAL A 90 45.14 12.08 -18.21
C VAL A 90 46.66 11.99 -18.08
N PHE A 91 47.17 10.77 -17.96
CA PHE A 91 48.54 10.44 -18.27
C PHE A 91 48.48 9.47 -19.44
N LEU A 92 49.08 9.90 -20.55
CA LEU A 92 49.84 9.11 -21.52
C LEU A 92 49.47 9.41 -22.99
N PHE A 93 50.14 10.41 -23.55
CA PHE A 93 50.58 10.41 -24.96
C PHE A 93 52.00 11.00 -24.93
N LEU A 94 52.99 10.17 -24.63
CA LEU A 94 53.92 9.56 -25.59
C LEU A 94 54.45 10.55 -26.63
N ASN A 95 55.74 10.86 -26.45
CA ASN A 95 56.70 11.18 -27.49
C ASN A 95 56.47 10.32 -28.74
N LEU A 96 56.36 10.95 -29.91
CA LEU A 96 56.84 10.44 -31.20
C LEU A 96 56.75 11.59 -32.23
N GLY A 97 57.90 11.99 -32.80
CA GLY A 97 57.98 12.93 -33.93
C GLY A 97 59.03 13.99 -33.76
#